data_AF-A0A1F2VAT4-F1
#
_entry.id   AF-A0A1F2VAT4-F1
#
_cell.length_a   1.000
_cell.length_b   1.000
_cell.length_c   1.000
_cell.angle_alpha   90.00
_cell.angle_beta   90.00
_cell.angle_gamma   90.00
#
_symmetry.space_group_name_H-M   'P 1'
#
loop_
_entity.id
_entity.type
_entity.pdbx_description
1 polymer ?
#
loop_
_entity_poly.entity_id
_entity_poly.type
_entity_poly.pdbx_seq_one_letter_code
_entity_poly.pdbx_strand_id
1 'polypeptide(L)'
;MLVRSKKSKLPKAQDVRQNLEPHILAMFAVPINTFAPEPYELCQPLLFVLQREGDGFIASFFDANIHASGDTQEEAFRNLKSVLLDIFDSLSAEPANRLGPEPRRQLAVLQQFIRKKS
;
A
#
# COMPACT_ATOMS: atom_id res chain seq x y z
N MET A 1 -20.56 -2.23 -64.67
CA MET A 1 -19.12 -1.86 -64.67
C MET A 1 -18.75 -1.40 -63.25
N LEU A 2 -17.82 -2.15 -62.64
CA LEU A 2 -17.13 -2.08 -61.33
C LEU A 2 -17.60 -1.18 -60.17
N VAL A 3 -17.98 -1.84 -59.06
CA VAL A 3 -18.06 -1.33 -57.68
C VAL A 3 -16.65 -1.17 -57.11
N ARG A 4 -16.27 0.04 -56.65
CA ARG A 4 -14.99 0.27 -55.95
C ARG A 4 -15.09 -0.21 -54.50
N SER A 5 -14.51 -1.37 -54.20
CA SER A 5 -14.34 -1.88 -52.84
C SER A 5 -13.29 -1.06 -52.08
N LYS A 6 -13.70 -0.44 -50.96
CA LYS A 6 -12.79 0.16 -49.98
C LYS A 6 -12.01 -0.96 -49.30
N LYS A 7 -10.74 -1.15 -49.65
CA LYS A 7 -9.83 -2.00 -48.89
C LYS A 7 -9.55 -1.34 -47.54
N SER A 8 -10.28 -1.79 -46.51
CA SER A 8 -9.90 -1.61 -45.11
C SER A 8 -8.53 -2.25 -44.93
N LYS A 9 -7.50 -1.43 -44.70
CA LYS A 9 -6.17 -1.91 -44.35
C LYS A 9 -6.24 -2.41 -42.91
N LEU A 10 -6.14 -3.73 -42.74
CA LEU A 10 -5.84 -4.34 -41.45
C LEU A 10 -4.53 -3.72 -40.92
N PRO A 11 -4.49 -3.25 -39.66
CA PRO A 11 -3.27 -2.71 -39.07
C PRO A 11 -2.17 -3.77 -39.06
N LYS A 12 -0.92 -3.34 -39.28
CA LYS A 12 0.23 -4.25 -39.34
C LYS A 12 0.46 -4.83 -37.94
N ALA A 13 0.93 -6.08 -37.86
CA ALA A 13 1.20 -6.76 -36.58
C ALA A 13 2.20 -6.02 -35.65
N GLN A 14 2.94 -5.03 -36.17
CA GLN A 14 3.79 -4.14 -35.37
C GLN A 14 2.99 -3.11 -34.55
N ASP A 15 1.79 -2.71 -34.98
CA ASP A 15 0.93 -1.75 -34.26
C ASP A 15 0.23 -2.38 -33.04
N VAL A 16 0.21 -3.72 -32.93
CA VAL A 16 -0.43 -4.40 -31.80
C VAL A 16 0.48 -4.44 -30.57
N ARG A 17 1.81 -4.34 -30.75
CA ARG A 17 2.77 -4.32 -29.63
C ARG A 17 2.88 -2.95 -28.95
N GLN A 18 2.49 -1.88 -29.61
CA GLN A 18 2.55 -0.50 -29.06
C GLN A 18 1.29 -0.10 -28.27
N ASN A 19 0.31 -1.00 -28.10
CA ASN A 19 -0.94 -0.73 -27.39
C ASN A 19 -1.06 -1.46 -26.04
N LEU A 20 0.08 -1.85 -25.45
CA LEU A 20 0.17 -2.13 -24.04
C LEU A 20 0.94 -0.98 -23.40
N GLU A 21 0.28 0.17 -23.24
CA GLU A 21 0.57 1.04 -22.11
C GLU A 21 -0.45 0.69 -21.03
N PRO A 22 -0.28 -0.42 -20.28
CA PRO A 22 -0.99 -0.49 -19.05
C PRO A 22 -0.30 0.56 -18.16
N HIS A 23 -1.04 1.59 -17.78
CA HIS A 23 -0.94 2.03 -16.40
C HIS A 23 -1.22 0.79 -15.55
N ILE A 24 -0.23 -0.11 -15.40
CA ILE A 24 -0.40 -1.35 -14.67
C ILE A 24 -0.78 -0.86 -13.28
N LEU A 25 -2.04 -1.11 -12.92
CA LEU A 25 -2.54 -1.05 -11.55
C LEU A 25 -1.82 -2.17 -10.81
N ALA A 26 -0.53 -1.96 -10.61
CA ALA A 26 0.39 -2.94 -10.10
C ALA A 26 0.21 -2.87 -8.59
N MET A 27 -0.52 -3.87 -8.09
CA MET A 27 -0.79 -4.03 -6.69
C MET A 27 0.08 -5.18 -6.19
N PHE A 28 0.95 -4.89 -5.24
CA PHE A 28 1.87 -5.87 -4.69
C PHE A 28 1.69 -5.96 -3.17
N ALA A 29 1.64 -7.19 -2.66
CA ALA A 29 1.76 -7.42 -1.22
C ALA A 29 3.24 -7.42 -0.86
N VAL A 30 3.62 -6.56 0.08
CA VAL A 30 5.00 -6.42 0.53
C VAL A 30 5.03 -6.62 2.06
N PRO A 31 5.97 -7.41 2.59
CA PRO A 31 6.12 -7.55 4.03
C PRO A 31 6.94 -6.39 4.62
N ILE A 32 6.50 -5.85 5.75
CA ILE A 32 7.38 -5.22 6.72
C ILE A 32 7.96 -6.35 7.57
N ASN A 33 9.29 -6.47 7.58
CA ASN A 33 10.01 -7.48 8.38
C ASN A 33 10.73 -6.88 9.59
N THR A 34 10.85 -5.54 9.66
CA THR A 34 11.52 -4.86 10.76
C THR A 34 11.16 -3.38 10.81
N PHE A 35 11.13 -2.84 12.03
CA PHE A 35 11.07 -1.39 12.30
C PHE A 35 12.44 -0.77 12.61
N ALA A 36 13.54 -1.53 12.56
CA ALA A 36 14.88 -0.97 12.78
C ALA A 36 15.14 0.28 11.90
N PRO A 37 15.80 1.32 12.45
CA PRO A 37 16.45 1.37 13.77
C PRO A 37 15.52 1.68 14.96
N GLU A 38 14.22 1.86 14.73
CA GLU A 38 13.28 2.27 15.78
C GLU A 38 13.20 1.25 16.95
N PRO A 39 12.87 1.70 18.18
CA PRO A 39 12.86 0.87 19.39
C PRO A 39 11.64 -0.07 19.47
N TYR A 40 11.21 -0.65 18.34
CA TYR A 40 10.10 -1.59 18.27
C TYR A 40 10.56 -2.95 17.74
N GLU A 41 9.93 -3.99 18.24
CA GLU A 41 10.04 -5.35 17.74
C GLU A 41 8.81 -5.67 16.90
N LEU A 42 9.06 -6.36 15.79
CA LEU A 42 8.01 -6.94 14.96
C LEU A 42 7.84 -8.41 15.36
N CYS A 43 6.68 -8.74 15.95
CA CYS A 43 6.37 -10.07 16.46
C CYS A 43 6.11 -11.09 15.35
N GLN A 44 5.61 -10.62 14.21
CA GLN A 44 5.35 -11.39 13.00
C GLN A 44 5.35 -10.45 11.78
N PRO A 45 5.70 -10.93 10.57
CA PRO A 45 5.67 -10.10 9.37
C PRO A 45 4.31 -9.41 9.19
N LEU A 46 4.33 -8.11 8.93
CA LEU A 46 3.13 -7.33 8.62
C LEU A 46 3.04 -7.19 7.10
N LEU A 47 2.04 -7.81 6.48
CA LEU A 47 1.77 -7.66 5.05
C LEU A 47 0.96 -6.40 4.80
N PHE A 48 1.44 -5.54 3.91
CA PHE A 48 0.71 -4.39 3.43
C PHE A 48 0.61 -4.44 1.91
N VAL A 49 -0.36 -3.70 1.37
CA VAL A 49 -0.57 -3.58 -0.06
C VAL A 49 0.01 -2.27 -0.57
N LEU A 50 0.88 -2.36 -1.56
CA LEU A 50 1.42 -1.22 -2.28
C LEU A 50 0.74 -1.12 -3.65
N GLN A 51 0.20 0.04 -3.97
CA GLN A 51 -0.53 0.29 -5.22
C GLN A 51 -0.07 1.62 -5.83
N ARG A 52 0.09 1.66 -7.15
CA ARG A 52 0.25 2.92 -7.88
C ARG A 52 -1.09 3.65 -7.96
N GLU A 53 -1.09 4.93 -7.61
CA GLU A 53 -2.26 5.82 -7.76
C GLU A 53 -1.80 7.14 -8.40
N GLY A 54 -2.25 7.39 -9.64
CA GLY A 54 -1.79 8.52 -10.44
C GLY A 54 -0.27 8.52 -10.64
N ASP A 55 0.37 9.60 -10.22
CA ASP A 55 1.82 9.80 -10.29
C ASP A 55 2.56 9.33 -9.02
N GLY A 56 1.84 8.81 -8.02
CA GLY A 56 2.41 8.33 -6.75
C GLY A 56 1.99 6.90 -6.39
N PHE A 57 2.19 6.58 -5.12
CA PHE A 57 1.92 5.27 -4.54
C PHE A 57 1.16 5.41 -3.22
N ILE A 58 0.28 4.44 -2.96
CA ILE A 58 -0.36 4.22 -1.66
C ILE A 58 0.09 2.88 -1.10
N ALA A 59 0.53 2.91 0.15
CA ALA A 59 0.77 1.74 0.99
C ALA A 59 -0.38 1.61 2.00
N SER A 60 -1.00 0.43 2.05
CA SER A 60 -2.22 0.17 2.82
C SER A 60 -2.07 -1.05 3.72
N PHE A 61 -2.26 -0.88 5.02
CA PHE A 61 -2.46 -1.96 5.99
C PHE A 61 -3.94 -2.03 6.38
N PHE A 62 -4.68 -2.88 5.67
CA PHE A 62 -6.14 -2.93 5.75
C PHE A 62 -6.66 -3.37 7.12
N ASP A 63 -5.97 -4.29 7.79
CA ASP A 63 -6.42 -4.82 9.08
C ASP A 63 -6.55 -3.71 10.13
N ALA A 64 -5.74 -2.65 10.06
CA ALA A 64 -5.85 -1.48 10.95
C ALA A 64 -6.44 -0.24 10.26
N ASN A 65 -6.87 -0.32 8.99
CA ASN A 65 -7.32 0.84 8.22
C ASN A 65 -6.29 1.99 8.23
N ILE A 66 -5.01 1.65 8.03
CA ILE A 66 -3.89 2.59 8.03
C ILE A 66 -3.30 2.66 6.64
N HIS A 67 -3.13 3.89 6.15
CA HIS A 67 -2.65 4.17 4.81
C HIS A 67 -1.61 5.27 4.85
N ALA A 68 -0.66 5.22 3.92
CA ALA A 68 0.28 6.29 3.68
C ALA A 68 0.58 6.38 2.18
N SER A 69 0.83 7.60 1.68
CA SER A 69 1.19 7.85 0.30
C SER A 69 2.64 8.30 0.16
N GLY A 70 3.16 8.24 -1.05
CA GLY A 70 4.47 8.78 -1.42
C GLY A 70 4.60 8.92 -2.94
N ASP A 71 5.54 9.74 -3.39
CA ASP A 71 5.83 9.91 -4.81
C ASP A 71 6.54 8.66 -5.37
N THR A 72 7.24 7.91 -4.50
CA THR A 72 7.86 6.62 -4.82
C THR A 72 7.33 5.49 -3.93
N GLN A 73 7.58 4.26 -4.37
CA GLN A 73 7.27 3.05 -3.60
C GLN A 73 7.93 3.05 -2.22
N GLU A 74 9.21 3.42 -2.17
CA GLU A 74 10.03 3.50 -0.97
C GLU A 74 9.52 4.57 -0.01
N GLU A 75 9.08 5.71 -0.54
CA GLU A 75 8.49 6.77 0.26
C GLU A 75 7.18 6.32 0.89
N ALA A 76 6.25 5.76 0.09
CA ALA A 76 4.99 5.26 0.62
C ALA A 76 5.20 4.17 1.69
N PHE A 77 6.17 3.28 1.49
CA PHE A 77 6.58 2.27 2.47
C PHE A 77 7.14 2.88 3.77
N ARG A 78 8.07 3.83 3.66
CA ARG A 78 8.66 4.52 4.81
C ARG A 78 7.60 5.29 5.59
N ASN A 79 6.72 5.99 4.87
CA ASN A 79 5.63 6.77 5.46
C ASN A 79 4.64 5.84 6.17
N LEU A 80 4.31 4.67 5.59
CA LEU A 80 3.47 3.68 6.26
C LEU A 80 4.11 3.20 7.57
N LYS A 81 5.42 2.89 7.55
CA LYS A 81 6.13 2.48 8.77
C LYS A 81 6.05 3.56 9.86
N SER A 82 6.27 4.83 9.51
CA SER A 82 6.16 5.95 10.46
C SER A 82 4.75 6.01 11.05
N VAL A 83 3.73 6.07 10.19
CA VAL A 83 2.33 6.22 10.62
C VAL A 83 1.87 5.05 11.49
N LEU A 84 2.30 3.81 11.18
CA LEU A 84 2.01 2.65 12.03
C LEU A 84 2.56 2.82 13.46
N LEU A 85 3.79 3.31 13.60
CA LEU A 85 4.42 3.55 14.91
C LEU A 85 3.79 4.74 15.65
N ASP A 86 3.54 5.84 14.94
CA ASP A 86 2.90 7.04 15.50
C ASP A 86 1.50 6.72 16.04
N ILE A 87 0.69 5.98 15.27
CA ILE A 87 -0.63 5.53 15.69
C ILE A 87 -0.49 4.54 16.86
N PHE A 88 0.42 3.57 16.79
CA PHE A 88 0.63 2.61 17.87
C PHE A 88 0.96 3.31 19.19
N ASP A 89 1.87 4.29 19.18
CA ASP A 89 2.24 5.04 20.38
C ASP A 89 1.10 5.91 20.90
N SER A 90 0.46 6.67 20.01
CA SER A 90 -0.65 7.55 20.38
C SER A 90 -1.77 6.75 21.04
N LEU A 91 -2.13 5.60 20.47
CA LEU A 91 -3.18 4.75 21.00
C LEU A 91 -2.75 3.99 22.27
N SER A 92 -1.49 3.57 22.37
CA SER A 92 -0.96 2.86 23.54
C SER A 92 -0.80 3.79 24.76
N ALA A 93 -0.67 5.09 24.55
CA ALA A 93 -0.56 6.08 25.62
C ALA A 93 -1.91 6.38 26.31
N GLU A 94 -3.03 6.08 25.66
CA GLU A 94 -4.37 6.30 26.21
C GLU A 94 -4.90 5.07 26.95
N PRO A 95 -5.55 5.24 28.11
CA PRO A 95 -6.23 4.14 28.77
C PRO A 95 -7.41 3.65 27.93
N ALA A 96 -7.67 2.34 27.97
CA ALA A 96 -8.64 1.67 27.09
C ALA A 96 -10.07 2.24 27.16
N ASN A 97 -10.45 2.84 28.30
CA ASN A 97 -11.76 3.48 28.50
C ASN A 97 -11.89 4.87 27.85
N ARG A 98 -10.79 5.47 27.38
CA ARG A 98 -10.78 6.74 26.63
C ARG A 98 -10.71 6.54 25.11
N LEU A 99 -10.37 5.34 24.66
CA LEU A 99 -10.41 4.98 23.24
C LEU A 99 -11.84 4.67 22.79
N GLY A 100 -12.27 5.35 21.73
CA GLY A 100 -13.47 4.98 20.98
C GLY A 100 -13.35 3.60 20.31
N PRO A 101 -14.45 3.08 19.73
CA PRO A 101 -14.49 1.73 19.17
C PRO A 101 -13.40 1.47 18.11
N GLU A 102 -13.21 2.38 17.16
CA GLU A 102 -12.24 2.20 16.07
C GLU A 102 -10.79 2.32 16.55
N PRO A 103 -10.37 3.37 17.29
CA PRO A 103 -9.03 3.43 17.89
C PRO A 103 -8.69 2.19 18.73
N ARG A 104 -9.64 1.65 19.50
CA ARG A 104 -9.44 0.43 20.28
C ARG A 104 -9.19 -0.79 19.38
N ARG A 105 -9.94 -0.90 18.27
CA ARG A 105 -9.77 -1.96 17.27
C ARG A 105 -8.41 -1.87 16.59
N GLN A 106 -8.00 -0.67 16.17
CA GLN A 106 -6.70 -0.42 15.57
C GLN A 106 -5.57 -0.82 16.52
N LEU A 107 -5.62 -0.38 17.79
CA LEU A 107 -4.62 -0.76 18.78
C LEU A 107 -4.54 -2.28 18.98
N ALA A 108 -5.68 -2.95 19.10
CA ALA A 108 -5.72 -4.40 19.27
C ALA A 108 -5.13 -5.16 18.08
N VAL A 109 -5.26 -4.64 16.86
CA VAL A 109 -4.60 -5.20 15.67
C VAL A 109 -3.10 -4.91 15.73
N LEU A 110 -2.69 -3.66 15.94
CA LEU A 110 -1.27 -3.28 15.96
C LEU A 110 -0.47 -4.04 17.03
N GLN A 111 -1.06 -4.30 18.20
CA GLN A 111 -0.44 -5.08 19.28
C GLN A 111 -0.16 -6.55 18.91
N GLN A 112 -0.76 -7.10 17.86
CA GLN A 112 -0.43 -8.43 17.35
C GLN A 112 0.89 -8.45 16.56
N PHE A 113 1.31 -7.29 16.06
CA PHE A 113 2.50 -7.15 15.21
C PHE A 113 3.62 -6.38 15.91
N ILE A 114 3.31 -5.38 16.72
CA ILE A 114 4.26 -4.39 17.23
C ILE A 114 4.37 -4.47 18.76
N ARG A 115 5.61 -4.47 19.26
CA ARG A 115 5.93 -4.29 20.68
C ARG A 115 7.06 -3.29 20.85
N LYS A 116 7.11 -2.60 21.99
CA LYS A 116 8.29 -1.80 22.36
C LYS A 116 9.41 -2.74 22.80
N LYS A 117 10.65 -2.45 22.39
CA LYS A 117 11.83 -3.10 22.94
C LYS A 117 11.97 -2.69 24.41
N SER A 118 12.14 -3.69 25.28
CA SER A 118 12.45 -3.49 26.71
C SER A 118 13.92 -3.18 26.92
#